data_AF-A0A8S4D1N7-F1
#
_entry.id   AF-A0A8S4D1N7-F1
#
_cell.length_a   1.000
_cell.length_b   1.000
_cell.length_c   1.000
_cell.angle_alpha   90.00
_cell.angle_beta   90.00
_cell.angle_gamma   90.00
#
_symmetry.space_group_name_H-M   'P 1'
#
loop_
_entity.id
_entity.type
_entity.pdbx_description
1 polymer ?
#
loop_
_entity_poly.entity_id
_entity_poly.type
_entity_poly.pdbx_seq_one_letter_code
_entity_poly.pdbx_strand_id
1 'polypeptide(L)'
;MSSFHERQKSLFQTLEAAEEQYSFSKTNKAETPNDYGVIDRRTYKKIKHDMKQFRNRESIFKRPEASLRQCLRPKTVPDHIKNPKGYVYYSLADVTSDQMSDASNTSTALALIREMEDRQANEIKMEEDSADDAVFKKPTFCISARVKKEQPEEEEKIVFKSNKMIMPEYVVGAAQKKIKKERLVKEPKNSADKIKNAELKLQHLYEEED
;
A
#
# COMPACT_ATOMS: atom_id res chain seq x y z
N MET A 1 -39.54 65.61 -26.38
CA MET A 1 -39.34 64.81 -25.14
C MET A 1 -39.79 63.33 -25.30
N SER A 2 -40.63 62.97 -26.29
CA SER A 2 -41.13 61.60 -26.51
C SER A 2 -40.09 60.58 -26.98
N SER A 3 -39.06 60.99 -27.73
CA SER A 3 -38.08 60.05 -28.34
C SER A 3 -37.12 59.38 -27.36
N PHE A 4 -36.93 59.95 -26.16
CA PHE A 4 -36.11 59.32 -25.12
C PHE A 4 -36.86 58.19 -24.43
N HIS A 5 -38.12 58.46 -24.07
CA HIS A 5 -38.96 57.50 -23.38
C HIS A 5 -39.30 56.27 -24.25
N GLU A 6 -39.45 56.49 -25.55
CA GLU A 6 -39.68 55.43 -26.53
C GLU A 6 -38.44 54.56 -26.74
N ARG A 7 -37.24 55.17 -26.81
CA ARG A 7 -35.96 54.43 -26.81
C ARG A 7 -35.73 53.64 -25.53
N GLN A 8 -36.05 54.24 -24.37
CA GLN A 8 -35.93 53.58 -23.09
C GLN A 8 -36.80 52.31 -23.05
N LYS A 9 -38.08 52.41 -23.46
CA LYS A 9 -38.99 51.27 -23.53
C LYS A 9 -38.52 50.19 -24.51
N SER A 10 -38.06 50.58 -25.69
CA SER A 10 -37.54 49.62 -26.68
C SER A 10 -36.32 48.86 -26.13
N LEU A 11 -35.41 49.55 -25.44
CA LEU A 11 -34.21 48.93 -24.87
C LEU A 11 -34.58 47.90 -23.79
N PHE A 12 -35.51 48.24 -22.90
CA PHE A 12 -35.98 47.28 -21.89
C PHE A 12 -36.68 46.06 -22.49
N GLN A 13 -37.49 46.24 -23.53
CA GLN A 13 -38.09 45.09 -24.24
C GLN A 13 -37.04 44.19 -24.90
N THR A 14 -35.98 44.77 -25.48
CA THR A 14 -34.89 43.97 -26.07
C THR A 14 -34.10 43.20 -25.01
N LEU A 15 -33.89 43.79 -23.83
CA LEU A 15 -33.20 43.14 -22.72
C LEU A 15 -34.05 42.02 -22.10
N GLU A 16 -35.36 42.24 -21.95
CA GLU A 16 -36.30 41.24 -21.43
C GLU A 16 -36.37 40.01 -22.36
N ALA A 17 -36.49 40.23 -23.67
CA ALA A 17 -36.45 39.14 -24.66
C ALA A 17 -35.10 38.40 -24.65
N ALA A 18 -33.99 39.13 -24.49
CA ALA A 18 -32.66 38.51 -24.38
C ALA A 18 -32.50 37.71 -23.07
N GLU A 19 -33.03 38.19 -21.95
CA GLU A 19 -33.02 37.47 -20.68
C GLU A 19 -33.82 36.16 -20.77
N GLU A 20 -34.99 36.18 -21.39
CA GLU A 20 -35.79 34.98 -21.64
C GLU A 20 -35.06 33.98 -22.54
N GLN A 21 -34.47 34.46 -23.65
CA GLN A 21 -33.73 33.61 -24.58
C GLN A 21 -32.46 33.02 -23.97
N TYR A 22 -31.71 33.81 -23.21
CA TYR A 22 -30.45 33.36 -22.64
C TYR A 22 -30.58 32.70 -21.27
N SER A 23 -31.74 32.80 -20.60
CA SER A 23 -32.15 32.07 -19.38
C SER A 23 -30.97 31.48 -18.61
N PHE A 24 -30.02 32.33 -18.22
CA PHE A 24 -28.78 31.88 -17.56
C PHE A 24 -29.12 31.29 -16.18
N SER A 25 -30.31 31.63 -15.67
CA SER A 25 -30.93 31.13 -14.45
C SER A 25 -31.52 29.72 -14.54
N LYS A 26 -31.82 29.19 -15.74
CA LYS A 26 -32.34 27.81 -15.90
C LYS A 26 -31.23 26.78 -16.10
N THR A 27 -30.09 27.20 -16.66
CA THR A 27 -28.95 26.32 -16.96
C THR A 27 -27.83 26.41 -15.91
N ASN A 28 -27.72 27.52 -15.16
CA ASN A 28 -27.05 27.48 -13.86
C ASN A 28 -27.97 26.81 -12.84
N LYS A 29 -28.09 25.49 -12.95
CA LYS A 29 -28.13 24.68 -11.73
C LYS A 29 -26.75 24.80 -11.09
N ALA A 30 -26.45 25.97 -10.51
CA ALA A 30 -25.53 25.99 -9.40
C ALA A 30 -26.14 24.97 -8.44
N GLU A 31 -25.49 23.80 -8.31
CA GLU A 31 -25.86 22.82 -7.31
C GLU A 31 -26.05 23.63 -6.04
N THR A 32 -27.27 23.57 -5.49
CA THR A 32 -27.58 24.17 -4.19
C THR A 32 -26.38 23.89 -3.31
N PRO A 33 -25.71 24.92 -2.73
CA PRO A 33 -24.51 24.71 -1.95
C PRO A 33 -24.87 23.62 -0.96
N ASN A 34 -24.24 22.43 -1.13
CA ASN A 34 -24.59 21.27 -0.32
C ASN A 34 -24.53 21.77 1.12
N ASP A 35 -25.68 21.77 1.79
CA ASP A 35 -25.75 22.16 3.18
C ASP A 35 -24.81 21.20 3.91
N TYR A 36 -23.63 21.70 4.28
CA TYR A 36 -22.65 20.95 5.05
C TYR A 36 -23.15 20.71 6.48
N GLY A 37 -24.41 21.06 6.78
CA GLY A 37 -25.19 20.50 7.86
C GLY A 37 -25.00 19.00 8.01
N VAL A 38 -25.11 18.55 9.26
CA VAL A 38 -24.78 17.23 9.80
C VAL A 38 -24.97 16.11 8.76
N ILE A 39 -23.89 15.78 8.05
CA ILE A 39 -23.86 14.72 7.04
C ILE A 39 -24.15 13.40 7.75
N ASP A 40 -25.19 12.69 7.30
CA ASP A 40 -25.52 11.40 7.87
C ASP A 40 -24.31 10.43 7.79
N ARG A 41 -24.16 9.58 8.80
CA ARG A 41 -23.00 8.70 8.94
C ARG A 41 -22.86 7.73 7.76
N ARG A 42 -23.98 7.41 7.09
CA ARG A 42 -24.02 6.54 5.90
C ARG A 42 -23.48 7.25 4.66
N THR A 43 -23.91 8.49 4.42
CA THR A 43 -23.47 9.28 3.26
C THR A 43 -21.98 9.62 3.37
N TYR A 44 -21.51 10.00 4.57
CA TYR A 44 -20.08 10.23 4.82
C TYR A 44 -19.22 8.99 4.51
N LYS A 45 -19.68 7.78 4.91
CA LYS A 45 -18.95 6.54 4.61
C LYS A 45 -18.86 6.25 3.11
N LYS A 46 -19.94 6.53 2.37
CA LYS A 46 -19.98 6.36 0.91
C LYS A 46 -19.01 7.31 0.20
N ILE A 47 -19.11 8.62 0.49
CA ILE A 47 -18.22 9.65 -0.07
C ILE A 47 -16.75 9.33 0.23
N LYS A 48 -16.45 8.91 1.48
CA LYS A 48 -15.10 8.50 1.87
C LYS A 48 -14.58 7.29 1.09
N HIS A 49 -15.46 6.34 0.76
CA HIS A 49 -15.10 5.18 -0.05
C HIS A 49 -14.83 5.57 -1.50
N ASP A 50 -15.69 6.42 -2.08
CA ASP A 50 -15.57 6.90 -3.45
C ASP A 50 -14.29 7.73 -3.65
N MET A 51 -13.91 8.54 -2.64
CA MET A 51 -12.67 9.32 -2.64
C MET A 51 -11.41 8.47 -2.41
N LYS A 52 -11.54 7.21 -1.96
CA LYS A 52 -10.39 6.35 -1.63
C LYS A 52 -9.56 5.98 -2.85
N GLN A 53 -10.18 5.85 -4.02
CA GLN A 53 -9.51 5.48 -5.28
C GLN A 53 -8.59 6.58 -5.82
N PHE A 54 -8.81 7.83 -5.40
CA PHE A 54 -8.01 8.98 -5.82
C PHE A 54 -6.83 9.27 -4.88
N ARG A 55 -6.73 8.56 -3.75
CA ARG A 55 -5.57 8.65 -2.86
C ARG A 55 -4.32 8.20 -3.62
N ASN A 56 -3.25 8.99 -3.55
CA ASN A 56 -1.97 8.76 -4.23
C ASN A 56 -2.04 8.81 -5.77
N ARG A 57 -3.16 9.27 -6.37
CA ARG A 57 -3.29 9.56 -7.81
C ARG A 57 -3.12 11.05 -8.12
N GLU A 58 -2.62 11.80 -7.16
CA GLU A 58 -2.28 13.20 -7.32
C GLU A 58 -0.96 13.35 -8.09
N SER A 59 -0.78 14.55 -8.66
CA SER A 59 0.36 14.95 -9.49
C SER A 59 1.68 14.37 -8.99
N ILE A 60 2.52 13.85 -9.90
CA ILE A 60 3.87 13.34 -9.59
C ILE A 60 4.79 14.38 -8.93
N PHE A 61 4.44 15.67 -9.03
CA PHE A 61 5.16 16.77 -8.38
C PHE A 61 4.72 17.01 -6.93
N LYS A 62 3.59 16.41 -6.50
CA LYS A 62 3.15 16.45 -5.10
C LYS A 62 3.64 15.21 -4.37
N ARG A 63 4.36 15.43 -3.27
CA ARG A 63 4.68 14.36 -2.33
C ARG A 63 3.35 13.79 -1.80
N PRO A 64 3.13 12.47 -1.85
CA PRO A 64 1.90 11.89 -1.32
C PRO A 64 1.81 12.21 0.17
N GLU A 65 0.70 12.81 0.58
CA GLU A 65 0.49 13.15 1.99
C GLU A 65 0.45 11.86 2.83
N ALA A 66 1.22 11.85 3.91
CA ALA A 66 1.19 10.74 4.85
C ALA A 66 -0.24 10.61 5.41
N SER A 67 -0.78 9.40 5.39
CA SER A 67 -2.11 9.15 5.93
C SER A 67 -2.14 9.59 7.40
N LEU A 68 -3.14 10.36 7.82
CA LEU A 68 -3.29 10.79 9.22
C LEU A 68 -3.19 9.62 10.22
N ARG A 69 -3.55 8.40 9.81
CA ARG A 69 -3.41 7.20 10.66
C ARG A 69 -1.97 6.77 10.92
N GLN A 70 -1.04 7.11 10.03
CA GLN A 70 0.39 6.84 10.17
C GLN A 70 1.07 7.89 11.04
N CYS A 71 0.56 9.13 11.05
CA CYS A 71 1.10 10.22 11.87
C CYS A 71 0.59 10.21 13.32
N LEU A 72 -0.55 9.55 13.57
CA LEU A 72 -1.11 9.45 14.92
C LEU A 72 -0.52 8.26 15.68
N ARG A 73 -0.28 8.46 16.99
CA ARG A 73 0.16 7.37 17.87
C ARG A 73 -0.89 6.23 17.83
N PRO A 74 -0.45 4.96 17.73
CA PRO A 74 -1.38 3.84 17.76
C PRO A 74 -2.13 3.85 19.10
N LYS A 75 -3.46 3.77 19.05
CA LYS A 75 -4.32 3.65 20.24
C LYS A 75 -4.27 2.25 20.88
N THR A 76 -3.30 1.43 20.48
CA THR A 76 -3.20 0.04 20.92
C THR A 76 -2.62 0.04 22.33
N VAL A 77 -3.39 -0.50 23.29
CA VAL A 77 -2.91 -0.74 24.65
C VAL A 77 -1.67 -1.65 24.57
N PRO A 78 -0.55 -1.30 25.23
CA PRO A 78 0.65 -2.14 25.29
C PRO A 78 0.34 -3.56 25.78
N ASP A 79 1.09 -4.54 25.27
CA ASP A 79 0.79 -5.94 25.54
C ASP A 79 1.04 -6.37 27.00
N HIS A 80 1.99 -5.73 27.71
CA HIS A 80 2.18 -5.96 29.15
C HIS A 80 0.98 -5.53 30.01
N ILE A 81 0.13 -4.64 29.49
CA ILE A 81 -1.13 -4.25 30.13
C ILE A 81 -2.25 -5.22 29.73
N LYS A 82 -2.29 -5.67 28.47
CA LYS A 82 -3.32 -6.60 27.98
C LYS A 82 -3.16 -8.03 28.51
N ASN A 83 -1.93 -8.52 28.57
CA ASN A 83 -1.60 -9.88 29.00
C ASN A 83 -0.55 -9.86 30.11
N PRO A 84 -0.89 -9.41 31.32
CA PRO A 84 0.08 -9.26 32.40
C PRO A 84 0.73 -10.58 32.82
N LYS A 85 0.09 -11.73 32.54
CA LYS A 85 0.64 -13.06 32.88
C LYS A 85 1.83 -13.47 32.01
N GLY A 86 1.95 -12.92 30.81
CA GLY A 86 3.07 -13.20 29.88
C GLY A 86 4.27 -12.29 30.08
N TYR A 87 4.18 -11.31 30.98
CA TYR A 87 5.23 -10.33 31.22
C TYR A 87 5.62 -10.33 32.69
N VAL A 88 6.89 -10.62 32.94
CA VAL A 88 7.49 -10.48 34.26
C VAL A 88 8.22 -9.16 34.31
N TYR A 89 7.92 -8.34 35.31
CA TYR A 89 8.66 -7.11 35.56
C TYR A 89 9.90 -7.44 36.38
N TYR A 90 11.07 -7.31 35.75
CA TYR A 90 12.34 -7.34 36.46
C TYR A 90 12.65 -5.95 36.97
N SER A 91 12.86 -5.84 38.28
CA SER A 91 13.36 -4.62 38.91
C SER A 91 14.79 -4.87 39.38
N LEU A 92 15.63 -3.84 39.34
CA LEU A 92 17.00 -3.93 39.83
C LEU A 92 17.08 -3.71 41.36
N ALA A 93 15.97 -3.85 42.09
CA ALA A 93 15.93 -3.61 43.54
C ALA A 93 16.82 -4.58 44.33
N ASP A 94 17.01 -5.79 43.80
CA ASP A 94 17.81 -6.85 44.44
C ASP A 94 19.30 -6.78 44.05
N VAL A 95 19.68 -5.86 43.15
CA VAL A 95 21.06 -5.76 42.64
C VAL A 95 21.81 -4.69 43.43
N THR A 96 22.95 -5.06 44.02
CA THR A 96 23.78 -4.09 44.75
C THR A 96 24.55 -3.20 43.78
N SER A 97 24.95 -2.00 44.23
CA SER A 97 25.78 -1.08 43.43
C SER A 97 27.07 -1.74 42.93
N ASP A 98 27.65 -2.63 43.74
CA ASP A 98 28.90 -3.31 43.43
C ASP A 98 28.72 -4.33 42.29
N GLN A 99 27.54 -4.96 42.20
CA GLN A 99 27.19 -5.88 41.11
C GLN A 99 26.95 -5.17 39.78
N MET A 100 26.56 -3.89 39.81
CA MET A 100 26.37 -3.04 38.62
C MET A 100 27.63 -2.28 38.18
N SER A 101 28.77 -2.47 38.87
CA SER A 101 30.05 -1.87 38.48
C SER A 101 30.49 -2.32 37.08
N ASP A 102 31.15 -1.44 36.33
CA ASP A 102 31.68 -1.74 34.99
C ASP A 102 32.61 -2.95 34.99
N ALA A 103 33.39 -3.14 36.07
CA ALA A 103 34.26 -4.31 36.23
C ALA A 103 33.47 -5.63 36.33
N SER A 104 32.35 -5.61 37.05
CA SER A 104 31.44 -6.76 37.17
C SER A 104 30.74 -7.03 35.83
N ASN A 105 30.22 -5.99 35.18
CA ASN A 105 29.52 -6.11 33.90
C ASN A 105 30.44 -6.67 32.80
N THR A 106 31.68 -6.17 32.72
CA THR A 106 32.67 -6.63 31.74
C THR A 106 33.11 -8.08 32.00
N SER A 107 33.38 -8.44 33.26
CA SER A 107 33.70 -9.82 33.64
C SER A 107 32.56 -10.79 33.29
N THR A 108 31.32 -10.40 33.59
CA THR A 108 30.13 -11.22 33.32
C THR A 108 29.87 -11.36 31.82
N ALA A 109 30.04 -10.28 31.05
CA ALA A 109 29.92 -10.31 29.59
C ALA A 109 30.97 -11.24 28.95
N LEU A 110 32.22 -11.19 29.42
CA LEU A 110 33.28 -12.08 28.93
C LEU A 110 33.02 -13.55 29.32
N ALA A 111 32.49 -13.80 30.51
CA ALA A 111 32.10 -15.15 30.92
C ALA A 111 30.99 -15.72 30.04
N LEU A 112 29.97 -14.91 29.70
CA LEU A 112 28.90 -15.30 28.80
C LEU A 112 29.40 -15.61 27.39
N ILE A 113 30.36 -14.82 26.86
CA ILE A 113 30.97 -15.08 25.55
C ILE A 113 31.67 -16.45 25.54
N ARG A 114 32.46 -16.76 26.58
CA ARG A 114 33.11 -18.07 26.70
C ARG A 114 32.09 -19.21 26.77
N GLU A 115 31.02 -19.05 27.55
CA GLU A 115 29.95 -20.06 27.63
C GLU A 115 29.28 -20.30 26.26
N MET A 116 29.06 -19.23 25.49
CA MET A 116 28.50 -19.31 24.14
C MET A 116 29.45 -20.03 23.18
N GLU A 117 30.75 -19.73 23.24
CA GLU A 117 31.79 -20.40 22.44
C GLU A 117 31.88 -21.89 22.80
N ASP A 118 31.86 -22.23 24.09
CA ASP A 118 31.87 -23.61 24.56
C ASP A 118 30.61 -24.38 24.10
N ARG A 119 29.45 -23.74 24.15
CA ARG A 119 28.19 -24.34 23.65
C ARG A 119 28.25 -24.60 22.15
N GLN A 120 28.73 -23.62 21.36
CA GLN A 120 28.92 -23.80 19.92
C GLN A 120 29.93 -24.91 19.62
N ALA A 121 31.04 -24.97 20.34
CA ALA A 121 32.03 -26.02 20.19
C ALA A 121 31.47 -27.42 20.52
N ASN A 122 30.59 -27.52 21.53
CA ASN A 122 29.92 -28.77 21.89
C ASN A 122 28.83 -29.17 20.87
N GLU A 123 28.08 -28.21 20.33
CA GLU A 123 27.12 -28.46 19.24
C GLU A 123 27.84 -29.00 17.99
N ILE A 124 28.98 -28.41 17.60
CA ILE A 124 29.79 -28.89 16.47
C ILE A 124 30.32 -30.31 16.71
N LYS A 125 30.82 -30.61 17.93
CA LYS A 125 31.28 -31.96 18.28
C LYS A 125 30.16 -33.01 18.21
N MET A 126 28.95 -32.67 18.66
CA MET A 126 27.78 -33.56 18.60
C MET A 126 27.31 -33.83 17.15
N GLU A 127 27.48 -32.86 16.24
CA GLU A 127 27.16 -33.04 14.82
C GLU A 127 28.15 -33.97 14.09
N GLU A 128 29.45 -33.92 14.43
CA GLU A 128 30.46 -34.83 13.85
C GLU A 128 30.24 -36.29 14.25
N ASP A 129 29.84 -36.56 15.49
CA ASP A 129 29.59 -37.93 15.98
C ASP A 129 28.26 -38.54 15.48
N SER A 130 27.36 -37.72 14.91
CA SER A 130 26.02 -38.14 14.45
C SER A 130 25.89 -38.25 12.92
N ALA A 131 26.97 -37.99 12.18
CA ALA A 131 26.95 -37.87 10.72
C ALA A 131 26.85 -39.20 9.95
N ASP A 132 26.86 -40.36 10.62
CA ASP A 132 26.91 -41.67 9.95
C ASP A 132 25.55 -42.36 9.71
N ASP A 133 24.39 -41.82 10.13
CA ASP A 133 23.11 -42.57 9.91
C ASP A 133 21.81 -41.76 9.67
N ALA A 134 21.87 -40.46 9.40
CA ALA A 134 20.65 -39.64 9.23
C ALA A 134 20.40 -39.19 7.77
N VAL A 135 20.06 -40.14 6.87
CA VAL A 135 19.61 -39.79 5.51
C VAL A 135 18.16 -39.32 5.51
N PHE A 136 17.96 -38.00 5.48
CA PHE A 136 16.64 -37.38 5.38
C PHE A 136 15.99 -37.61 4.00
N LYS A 137 14.99 -38.50 3.92
CA LYS A 137 14.21 -38.71 2.68
C LYS A 137 13.23 -37.56 2.46
N LYS A 138 13.49 -36.74 1.42
CA LYS A 138 12.60 -35.63 1.03
C LYS A 138 11.23 -36.17 0.58
N PRO A 139 10.11 -35.66 1.12
CA PRO A 139 8.78 -36.06 0.67
C PRO A 139 8.48 -35.47 -0.71
N THR A 140 8.20 -36.33 -1.69
CA THR A 140 7.75 -35.94 -3.02
C THR A 140 6.24 -35.72 -3.00
N PHE A 141 5.82 -34.46 -3.19
CA PHE A 141 4.39 -34.14 -3.28
C PHE A 141 3.91 -34.39 -4.72
N CYS A 142 3.13 -35.46 -4.94
CA CYS A 142 2.48 -35.70 -6.22
C CYS A 142 1.31 -34.72 -6.39
N ILE A 143 1.54 -33.60 -7.08
CA ILE A 143 0.48 -32.68 -7.48
C ILE A 143 -0.39 -33.40 -8.52
N SER A 144 -1.59 -33.83 -8.11
CA SER A 144 -2.54 -34.52 -8.96
C SER A 144 -2.91 -33.69 -10.19
N ALA A 145 -2.78 -34.31 -11.36
CA ALA A 145 -3.11 -33.78 -12.68
C ALA A 145 -4.62 -33.50 -12.85
N ARG A 146 -5.12 -32.38 -12.32
CA ARG A 146 -6.47 -31.86 -12.61
C ARG A 146 -6.54 -30.34 -12.72
N VAL A 147 -5.55 -29.73 -13.35
CA VAL A 147 -5.71 -28.36 -13.88
C VAL A 147 -5.86 -28.48 -15.38
N LYS A 148 -7.10 -28.41 -15.85
CA LYS A 148 -7.39 -28.22 -17.28
C LYS A 148 -6.73 -26.91 -17.70
N LYS A 149 -5.80 -26.99 -18.66
CA LYS A 149 -5.26 -25.81 -19.35
C LYS A 149 -6.41 -25.22 -20.18
N GLU A 150 -7.05 -24.18 -19.68
CA GLU A 150 -7.83 -23.28 -20.52
C GLU A 150 -6.83 -22.47 -21.37
N GLN A 151 -7.04 -22.48 -22.69
CA GLN A 151 -6.22 -21.72 -23.62
C GLN A 151 -6.36 -20.22 -23.30
N PRO A 152 -5.27 -19.44 -23.34
CA PRO A 152 -5.38 -17.99 -23.17
C PRO A 152 -6.05 -17.41 -24.41
N GLU A 153 -7.26 -16.87 -24.26
CA GLU A 153 -7.77 -15.89 -25.22
C GLU A 153 -6.78 -14.73 -25.26
N GLU A 154 -6.34 -14.38 -26.46
CA GLU A 154 -5.36 -13.32 -26.72
C GLU A 154 -6.00 -11.96 -26.41
N GLU A 155 -5.97 -11.56 -25.15
CA GLU A 155 -6.19 -10.16 -24.79
C GLU A 155 -5.00 -9.36 -25.29
N GLU A 156 -5.19 -8.59 -26.35
CA GLU A 156 -4.18 -7.66 -26.89
C GLU A 156 -3.82 -6.62 -25.83
N LYS A 157 -2.70 -6.86 -25.13
CA LYS A 157 -2.15 -5.95 -24.13
C LYS A 157 -1.48 -4.77 -24.83
N ILE A 158 -1.44 -3.63 -24.15
CA ILE A 158 -0.73 -2.43 -24.62
C ILE A 158 0.74 -2.79 -24.86
N VAL A 159 1.20 -2.66 -26.11
CA VAL A 159 2.58 -2.97 -26.51
C VAL A 159 3.35 -1.67 -26.74
N PHE A 160 4.58 -1.63 -26.23
CA PHE A 160 5.52 -0.55 -26.48
C PHE A 160 6.45 -0.95 -27.63
N LYS A 161 6.35 -0.26 -28.76
CA LYS A 161 7.25 -0.45 -29.92
C LYS A 161 7.83 0.90 -30.32
N SER A 162 9.14 0.94 -30.57
CA SER A 162 9.86 2.12 -31.08
C SER A 162 9.51 3.45 -30.37
N ASN A 163 9.63 3.45 -29.04
CA ASN A 163 9.37 4.60 -28.15
C ASN A 163 7.93 5.14 -28.17
N LYS A 164 6.97 4.39 -28.74
CA LYS A 164 5.56 4.73 -28.76
C LYS A 164 4.74 3.63 -28.09
N MET A 165 3.75 4.04 -27.30
CA MET A 165 2.80 3.16 -26.63
C MET A 165 1.59 2.95 -27.55
N ILE A 166 1.38 1.72 -28.03
CA ILE A 166 0.26 1.39 -28.92
C ILE A 166 -0.87 0.80 -28.07
N MET A 167 -2.00 1.50 -27.99
CA MET A 167 -3.20 1.00 -27.32
C MET A 167 -3.94 0.00 -28.23
N PRO A 168 -4.58 -1.04 -27.65
CA PRO A 168 -5.43 -1.96 -28.41
C PRO A 168 -6.65 -1.24 -28.99
N GLU A 169 -7.20 -1.79 -30.07
CA GLU A 169 -8.36 -1.20 -30.75
C GLU A 169 -9.59 -1.17 -29.84
N TYR A 170 -10.22 0.00 -29.72
CA TYR A 170 -11.39 0.18 -28.86
C TYR A 170 -12.66 0.34 -29.72
N VAL A 171 -13.50 -0.69 -29.76
CA VAL A 171 -14.80 -0.61 -30.43
C VAL A 171 -15.83 0.00 -29.48
N VAL A 172 -16.29 1.22 -29.79
CA VAL A 172 -17.29 1.94 -28.99
C VAL A 172 -18.69 1.40 -29.32
N GLY A 173 -19.43 0.95 -28.30
CA GLY A 173 -20.80 0.43 -28.43
C GLY A 173 -20.95 -1.07 -28.22
N ALA A 174 -19.84 -1.82 -28.10
CA ALA A 174 -19.90 -3.23 -27.70
C ALA A 174 -20.07 -3.35 -26.17
N ALA A 175 -21.16 -4.00 -25.73
CA ALA A 175 -21.38 -4.28 -24.32
C ALA A 175 -20.30 -5.25 -23.80
N GLN A 176 -19.47 -4.81 -22.86
CA GLN A 176 -18.44 -5.65 -22.24
C GLN A 176 -19.09 -6.86 -21.54
N LYS A 177 -18.69 -8.08 -21.91
CA LYS A 177 -19.10 -9.30 -21.19
C LYS A 177 -18.54 -9.21 -19.77
N LYS A 178 -19.43 -9.27 -18.77
CA LYS A 178 -19.07 -9.19 -17.36
C LYS A 178 -18.28 -10.43 -16.96
N ILE A 179 -16.95 -10.30 -16.87
CA ILE A 179 -16.09 -11.32 -16.26
C ILE A 179 -16.44 -11.40 -14.77
N LYS A 180 -16.99 -12.53 -14.34
CA LYS A 180 -17.24 -12.82 -12.93
C LYS A 180 -15.88 -13.01 -12.26
N LYS A 181 -15.44 -12.00 -11.49
CA LYS A 181 -14.25 -12.13 -10.65
C LYS A 181 -14.58 -13.08 -9.49
N GLU A 182 -14.16 -14.33 -9.60
CA GLU A 182 -14.14 -15.23 -8.45
C GLU A 182 -13.18 -14.67 -7.39
N ARG A 183 -13.60 -14.73 -6.13
CA ARG A 183 -12.82 -14.26 -4.99
C ARG A 183 -11.62 -15.18 -4.80
N LEU A 184 -10.45 -14.75 -5.25
CA LEU A 184 -9.19 -15.34 -4.82
C LEU A 184 -9.05 -15.19 -3.31
N VAL A 185 -9.17 -16.31 -2.61
CA VAL A 185 -8.76 -16.48 -1.22
C VAL A 185 -7.27 -16.15 -1.15
N LYS A 186 -6.92 -15.23 -0.24
CA LYS A 186 -5.53 -14.81 -0.02
C LYS A 186 -4.78 -15.94 0.67
N GLU A 187 -3.87 -16.59 -0.04
CA GLU A 187 -2.80 -17.35 0.60
C GLU A 187 -1.71 -16.41 1.14
N PRO A 188 -1.03 -16.78 2.25
CA PRO A 188 0.04 -15.99 2.82
C PRO A 188 1.30 -16.08 1.93
N LYS A 189 1.74 -14.93 1.41
CA LYS A 189 3.02 -14.81 0.70
C LYS A 189 4.16 -14.79 1.72
N ASN A 190 4.69 -15.96 2.06
CA ASN A 190 6.10 -16.09 2.42
C ASN A 190 6.89 -16.15 1.12
N SER A 191 7.52 -15.03 0.75
CA SER A 191 8.50 -15.00 -0.34
C SER A 191 9.76 -14.28 0.13
N ALA A 192 10.49 -14.96 1.01
CA ALA A 192 11.85 -14.56 1.42
C ALA A 192 12.90 -14.89 0.33
N ASP A 193 12.55 -15.67 -0.70
CA ASP A 193 13.53 -16.18 -1.68
C ASP A 193 13.66 -15.38 -2.99
N LYS A 194 12.99 -14.22 -3.13
CA LYS A 194 13.12 -13.37 -4.35
C LYS A 194 14.05 -12.17 -4.19
N ILE A 195 14.77 -12.05 -3.07
CA ILE A 195 15.64 -10.89 -2.80
C ILE A 195 17.10 -11.12 -3.25
N LYS A 196 17.52 -12.36 -3.56
CA LYS A 196 18.96 -12.65 -3.78
C LYS A 196 19.50 -12.44 -5.20
N ASN A 197 18.68 -12.18 -6.23
CA ASN A 197 19.16 -12.18 -7.63
C ASN A 197 18.89 -10.87 -8.42
N ALA A 198 18.68 -9.75 -7.75
CA ALA A 198 18.59 -8.44 -8.42
C ALA A 198 19.89 -7.66 -8.21
N GLU A 199 20.98 -8.12 -8.82
CA GLU A 199 22.23 -7.36 -8.86
C GLU A 199 22.06 -6.17 -9.82
N LEU A 200 22.23 -4.95 -9.28
CA LEU A 200 22.28 -3.71 -10.05
C LEU A 200 23.57 -3.69 -10.89
N LYS A 201 23.45 -3.81 -12.22
CA LYS A 201 24.59 -3.69 -13.14
C LYS A 201 24.87 -2.22 -13.44
N LEU A 202 25.96 -1.70 -12.88
CA LEU A 202 26.44 -0.31 -13.04
C LEU A 202 27.42 -0.19 -14.22
N GLN A 203 26.98 -0.54 -15.43
CA GLN A 203 27.86 -0.61 -16.61
C GLN A 203 28.37 0.77 -17.07
N HIS A 204 27.68 1.85 -16.71
CA HIS A 204 28.02 3.22 -17.11
C HIS A 204 29.14 3.86 -16.29
N LEU A 205 29.57 3.23 -15.19
CA LEU A 205 30.65 3.74 -14.32
C LEU A 205 32.05 3.40 -14.84
N TYR A 206 32.15 2.56 -15.88
CA TYR A 206 33.41 2.01 -16.39
C TYR A 206 33.67 2.37 -17.86
N GLU A 207 32.86 3.24 -18.48
CA GLU A 207 32.98 3.61 -19.90
C GLU A 207 33.78 4.92 -20.14
N GLU A 208 34.43 5.50 -19.13
CA GLU A 208 35.35 6.65 -19.30
C GLU A 208 36.73 6.34 -18.71
N GLU A 209 37.48 5.50 -19.41
CA GLU A 209 38.95 5.48 -19.40
C GLU A 209 39.41 4.87 -20.74
N ASP A 210 39.29 5.64 -21.82
CA ASP A 210 40.06 5.53 -23.07
C ASP A 210 39.92 6.83 -23.90
#